data_AF-A0A6G0WS91-F1
#
_entry.id   AF-A0A6G0WS91-F1
#
_cell.length_a   1.000
_cell.length_b   1.000
_cell.length_c   1.000
_cell.angle_alpha   90.00
_cell.angle_beta   90.00
_cell.angle_gamma   90.00
#
_symmetry.space_group_name_H-M   'P 1'
#
loop_
_entity.id
_entity.type
_entity.pdbx_description
1 polymer ?
#
loop_
_entity_poly.entity_id
_entity_poly.type
_entity_poly.pdbx_seq_one_letter_code
_entity_poly.pdbx_strand_id
1 'polypeptide(L)'
;MAQRTGHTVMYTPPHHSNLQPIETVWANVKGYVGRRYVKGKTTFKDVLTRLESAFLSLTSSSIYDCIRKANNELFKLHEYIRSQDALDDSLTVADEDESEVSFSGSSDN
;
A
#
# COMPACT_ATOMS: atom_id res chain seq x y z
N MET A 1 -6.69 -7.21 23.23
CA MET A 1 -5.95 -8.39 22.73
C MET A 1 -4.58 -8.05 22.14
N ALA A 2 -4.34 -6.91 21.47
CA ALA A 2 -2.95 -6.44 21.19
C ALA A 2 -2.50 -5.33 22.16
N GLN A 3 -3.38 -4.36 22.43
CA GLN A 3 -3.13 -3.27 23.38
C GLN A 3 -2.84 -3.74 24.81
N ARG A 4 -3.45 -4.85 25.26
CA ARG A 4 -3.22 -5.43 26.59
C ARG A 4 -1.77 -5.92 26.79
N THR A 5 -1.06 -6.19 25.69
CA THR A 5 0.35 -6.56 25.70
C THR A 5 1.26 -5.43 25.22
N GLY A 6 0.75 -4.19 25.15
CA GLY A 6 1.52 -3.00 24.76
C GLY A 6 1.72 -2.82 23.25
N HIS A 7 1.01 -3.56 22.40
CA HIS A 7 1.14 -3.46 20.95
C HIS A 7 0.08 -2.54 20.33
N THR A 8 0.53 -1.62 19.48
CA THR A 8 -0.34 -0.79 18.62
C THR A 8 -0.68 -1.55 17.35
N VAL A 9 -1.97 -1.59 17.00
CA VAL A 9 -2.45 -2.16 15.74
C VAL A 9 -2.48 -1.04 14.70
N MET A 10 -1.74 -1.20 13.62
CA MET A 10 -1.75 -0.28 12.50
C MET A 10 -2.76 -0.73 11.45
N TYR A 11 -3.47 0.23 10.85
CA TYR A 11 -4.33 -0.03 9.71
C TYR A 11 -3.48 -0.32 8.46
N THR A 12 -3.88 -1.33 7.70
CA THR A 12 -3.32 -1.62 6.38
C THR A 12 -4.46 -1.67 5.37
N PRO A 13 -4.45 -0.85 4.32
CA PRO A 13 -5.57 -0.79 3.39
C PRO A 13 -5.71 -2.10 2.59
N PRO A 14 -6.94 -2.51 2.25
CA PRO A 14 -7.19 -3.67 1.40
C PRO A 14 -6.47 -3.57 0.06
N HIS A 15 -6.08 -4.70 -0.53
CA HIS A 15 -5.41 -4.78 -1.84
C HIS A 15 -4.01 -4.13 -1.94
N HIS A 16 -3.45 -3.63 -0.84
CA HIS A 16 -2.12 -3.02 -0.81
C HIS A 16 -1.09 -3.87 -0.07
N SER A 17 -0.85 -5.10 -0.55
CA SER A 17 0.19 -5.99 0.00
C SER A 17 1.60 -5.40 -0.10
N ASN A 18 1.84 -4.48 -1.04
CA ASN A 18 3.08 -3.73 -1.17
C ASN A 18 3.38 -2.83 0.05
N LEU A 19 2.38 -2.47 0.84
CA LEU A 19 2.53 -1.68 2.07
C LEU A 19 2.81 -2.55 3.31
N GLN A 20 2.83 -3.88 3.16
CA GLN A 20 3.10 -4.83 4.24
C GLN A 20 4.49 -5.44 4.03
N PRO A 21 5.53 -5.00 4.77
CA PRO A 21 6.91 -5.46 4.56
C PRO A 21 7.07 -6.98 4.60
N ILE A 22 6.27 -7.66 5.43
CA ILE A 22 6.28 -9.12 5.57
C ILE A 22 5.94 -9.83 4.25
N GLU A 23 5.12 -9.24 3.38
CA GLU A 23 4.80 -9.79 2.06
C GLU A 23 6.03 -9.78 1.13
N THR A 24 6.86 -8.74 1.24
CA THR A 24 8.14 -8.69 0.48
C THR A 24 9.14 -9.72 1.01
N VAL A 25 9.20 -9.90 2.34
CA VAL A 25 10.00 -10.98 2.95
C VAL A 25 9.55 -12.34 2.43
N TRP A 26 8.23 -12.60 2.42
CA TRP A 26 7.67 -13.83 1.86
C TRP A 26 7.93 -13.99 0.37
N ALA A 27 7.90 -12.93 -0.43
CA ALA A 27 8.27 -13.00 -1.83
C ALA A 27 9.71 -13.48 -2.02
N ASN A 28 10.65 -12.96 -1.20
CA ASN A 28 12.05 -13.38 -1.23
C ASN A 28 12.22 -14.85 -0.84
N VAL A 29 11.59 -15.24 0.27
CA VAL A 29 11.65 -16.62 0.80
C VAL A 29 11.02 -17.62 -0.17
N LYS A 30 9.81 -17.35 -0.68
CA LYS A 30 9.15 -18.19 -1.68
C LYS A 30 9.97 -18.27 -2.96
N GLY A 31 10.58 -17.17 -3.40
CA GLY A 31 11.48 -17.16 -4.54
C GLY A 31 12.69 -18.09 -4.33
N TYR A 32 13.31 -18.07 -3.15
CA TYR A 32 14.44 -18.94 -2.81
C TYR A 32 14.09 -20.43 -2.87
N VAL A 33 12.92 -20.80 -2.33
CA VAL A 33 12.42 -22.18 -2.34
C VAL A 33 11.99 -22.60 -3.76
N GLY A 34 11.19 -21.76 -4.41
CA GLY A 34 10.54 -22.03 -5.69
C GLY A 34 11.52 -22.18 -6.86
N ARG A 35 12.64 -21.43 -6.87
CA ARG A 35 13.69 -21.57 -7.90
C ARG A 35 14.33 -22.96 -7.95
N ARG A 36 14.25 -23.74 -6.87
CA ARG A 36 14.78 -25.11 -6.78
C ARG A 36 13.70 -26.17 -6.91
N TYR A 37 12.46 -25.77 -7.19
CA TYR A 37 11.34 -26.70 -7.29
C TYR A 37 11.43 -27.49 -8.61
N VAL A 38 11.39 -28.80 -8.49
CA VAL A 38 11.34 -29.75 -9.61
C VAL A 38 10.12 -30.63 -9.45
N LYS A 39 9.19 -30.54 -10.41
CA LYS A 39 7.92 -31.29 -10.42
C LYS A 39 8.19 -32.80 -10.34
N GLY A 40 7.47 -33.49 -9.45
CA GLY A 40 7.59 -34.94 -9.26
C GLY A 40 8.86 -35.40 -8.51
N LYS A 41 9.78 -34.49 -8.16
CA LYS A 41 11.00 -34.81 -7.39
C LYS A 41 11.08 -34.09 -6.06
N THR A 42 10.54 -32.88 -5.98
CA THR A 42 10.59 -32.09 -4.73
C THR A 42 9.56 -32.61 -3.75
N THR A 43 10.01 -33.01 -2.57
CA THR A 43 9.15 -33.48 -1.48
C THR A 43 8.78 -32.34 -0.53
N PHE A 44 7.79 -32.55 0.33
CA PHE A 44 7.44 -31.58 1.37
C PHE A 44 8.60 -31.36 2.37
N LYS A 45 9.38 -32.41 2.65
CA LYS A 45 10.59 -32.30 3.48
C LYS A 45 11.63 -31.38 2.84
N ASP A 46 11.83 -31.49 1.53
CA ASP A 46 12.75 -30.59 0.81
C ASP A 46 12.28 -29.12 0.89
N VAL A 47 10.96 -28.89 0.78
CA VAL A 47 10.38 -27.54 0.92
C VAL A 47 10.66 -26.97 2.31
N LEU A 48 10.44 -27.76 3.37
CA LEU A 48 10.70 -27.34 4.75
C LEU A 48 12.18 -26.99 4.96
N THR A 49 13.11 -27.88 4.61
CA THR A 49 14.55 -27.63 4.77
C THR A 49 15.00 -26.36 4.03
N ARG A 50 14.46 -26.13 2.82
CA ARG A 50 14.77 -24.94 2.04
C ARG A 50 14.14 -23.68 2.62
N LEU A 51 12.96 -23.79 3.22
CA LEU A 51 12.29 -22.68 3.89
C LEU A 51 13.09 -22.24 5.11
N GLU A 52 13.53 -23.18 5.96
CA GLU A 52 14.40 -22.90 7.10
C GLU A 52 15.70 -22.24 6.65
N SER A 53 16.34 -22.78 5.61
CA SER A 53 17.56 -22.20 5.03
C SER A 53 17.33 -20.78 4.49
N ALA A 54 16.17 -20.53 3.89
CA ALA A 54 15.82 -19.20 3.37
C ALA A 54 15.68 -18.18 4.50
N PHE A 55 14.98 -18.54 5.59
CA PHE A 55 14.83 -17.66 6.74
C PHE A 55 16.16 -17.42 7.46
N LEU A 56 17.01 -18.43 7.61
CA LEU A 56 18.36 -18.28 8.19
C LEU A 56 19.26 -17.37 7.36
N SER A 57 19.02 -17.26 6.05
CA SER A 57 19.77 -16.37 5.16
C SER A 57 19.30 -14.90 5.19
N LEU A 58 18.16 -14.61 5.82
CA LEU A 58 17.68 -13.23 5.94
C LEU A 58 18.58 -12.45 6.89
N THR A 59 19.13 -11.35 6.40
CA THR A 59 19.93 -10.42 7.20
C THR A 59 19.07 -9.28 7.72
N SER A 60 19.51 -8.62 8.79
CA SER A 60 18.87 -7.39 9.28
C SER A 60 18.78 -6.32 8.18
N SER A 61 19.78 -6.22 7.31
CA SER A 61 19.74 -5.32 6.15
C SER A 61 18.62 -5.68 5.19
N SER A 62 18.44 -6.96 4.88
CA SER A 62 17.37 -7.42 3.99
C SER A 62 15.98 -7.11 4.54
N ILE A 63 15.79 -7.24 5.86
CA ILE A 63 14.53 -6.88 6.53
C ILE A 63 14.33 -5.37 6.49
N TYR A 64 15.37 -4.59 6.81
CA TYR A 64 15.34 -3.13 6.74
C TYR A 64 14.96 -2.64 5.34
N ASP A 65 15.53 -3.23 4.29
CA ASP A 65 15.19 -2.89 2.91
C ASP A 65 13.73 -3.19 2.54
N CYS A 66 13.15 -4.26 3.09
CA CYS A 66 11.72 -4.55 2.93
C CYS A 66 10.85 -3.48 3.59
N ILE A 67 11.21 -3.04 4.80
CA ILE A 67 10.51 -1.96 5.52
C ILE A 67 10.63 -0.64 4.75
N ARG A 68 11.86 -0.28 4.34
CA ARG A 68 12.15 0.92 3.57
C ARG A 68 11.35 0.96 2.26
N LYS A 69 11.25 -0.17 1.56
CA LYS A 69 10.44 -0.29 0.34
C LYS A 69 8.96 0.00 0.61
N ALA A 70 8.37 -0.63 1.63
CA ALA A 70 6.96 -0.40 1.97
C ALA A 70 6.70 1.06 2.35
N ASN A 71 7.60 1.69 3.12
CA ASN A 71 7.50 3.10 3.47
C ASN A 71 7.56 4.01 2.22
N ASN A 72 8.46 3.71 1.28
CA ASN A 72 8.53 4.47 0.03
C ASN A 72 7.23 4.37 -0.78
N GLU A 73 6.62 3.18 -0.84
CA GLU A 73 5.32 3.01 -1.50
C GLU A 73 4.20 3.76 -0.76
N LEU A 74 4.24 3.79 0.57
CA LEU A 74 3.30 4.58 1.39
C LEU A 74 3.43 6.08 1.10
N PHE A 75 4.65 6.61 1.03
CA PHE A 75 4.89 8.03 0.72
C PHE A 75 4.36 8.40 -0.66
N LYS A 76 4.60 7.57 -1.68
CA LYS A 76 4.04 7.80 -3.03
C LYS A 76 2.52 7.82 -3.03
N LEU A 77 1.89 6.89 -2.31
CA LEU A 77 0.43 6.83 -2.21
C LEU A 77 -0.12 8.08 -1.51
N HIS A 78 0.54 8.52 -0.44
CA HIS A 78 0.18 9.74 0.27
C HIS A 78 0.33 11.00 -0.61
N GLU A 79 1.42 11.14 -1.37
CA GLU A 79 1.59 12.24 -2.33
C GLU A 79 0.52 12.22 -3.42
N TYR A 80 0.20 11.05 -3.96
CA TYR A 80 -0.86 10.90 -4.95
C TYR A 80 -2.22 11.36 -4.41
N ILE A 81 -2.63 10.90 -3.23
CA ILE A 81 -3.90 11.30 -2.61
C ILE A 81 -3.95 12.82 -2.42
N ARG A 82 -2.90 13.41 -1.84
CA ARG A 82 -2.82 14.86 -1.64
C ARG A 82 -2.91 15.66 -2.94
N SER A 83 -2.35 15.13 -4.03
CA SER A 83 -2.43 15.79 -5.34
C SER A 83 -3.83 15.76 -5.93
N GLN A 84 -4.59 14.67 -5.70
CA GLN A 84 -5.99 14.57 -6.15
C GLN A 84 -6.88 15.49 -5.33
N ASP A 85 -6.75 15.51 -4.01
CA ASP A 85 -7.52 16.40 -3.14
C ASP A 85 -7.37 17.87 -3.55
N ALA A 86 -6.14 18.30 -3.85
CA ALA A 86 -5.88 19.68 -4.31
C ALA A 86 -6.49 20.01 -5.69
N LEU A 87 -6.61 19.02 -6.58
CA LEU A 87 -7.26 19.19 -7.87
C LEU A 87 -8.78 19.32 -7.71
N ASP A 88 -9.40 18.48 -6.87
CA ASP A 88 -10.82 18.53 -6.58
C ASP A 88 -11.21 19.87 -5.93
N ASP A 89 -10.40 20.35 -4.96
CA ASP A 89 -10.58 21.68 -4.36
C ASP A 89 -10.48 22.80 -5.40
N SER A 90 -9.62 22.66 -6.41
CA SER A 90 -9.49 23.68 -7.48
C SER A 90 -10.65 23.70 -8.48
N LEU A 91 -11.35 22.57 -8.65
CA LEU A 91 -12.51 22.46 -9.54
C LEU A 91 -13.77 23.04 -8.90
N THR A 92 -13.89 22.98 -7.57
CA THR A 92 -15.07 23.47 -6.84
C THR A 92 -15.15 25.00 -6.75
N VAL A 93 -14.03 25.73 -6.81
CA VAL A 93 -14.00 27.20 -6.82
C VAL A 93 -14.31 27.84 -8.17
N ALA A 94 -14.42 27.06 -9.25
CA ALA A 94 -14.67 27.58 -10.60
C ALA A 94 -16.17 27.70 -10.97
N ASP A 95 -17.07 27.13 -10.17
CA ASP A 95 -18.53 27.11 -10.42
C ASP A 95 -19.32 28.14 -9.56
N GLU A 96 -18.66 29.00 -8.76
CA GLU A 96 -19.34 30.00 -7.90
C GLU A 96 -19.52 31.39 -8.53
N ASP A 97 -19.33 31.57 -9.85
CA ASP A 97 -19.72 32.84 -10.53
C ASP A 97 -21.20 32.78 -10.97
N GLU A 98 -22.09 32.72 -9.98
CA GLU A 98 -23.54 32.90 -10.15
C GLU A 98 -23.81 34.36 -10.57
N SER A 99 -23.93 34.59 -11.88
CA SER A 99 -24.37 35.86 -12.44
C SER A 99 -25.76 36.22 -11.91
N GLU A 100 -25.86 37.27 -11.07
CA GLU A 100 -27.14 37.81 -10.62
C GLU A 100 -27.95 38.35 -11.80
N VAL A 101 -28.98 37.60 -12.21
CA VAL A 101 -29.98 38.09 -13.16
C VAL A 101 -30.99 38.99 -12.45
N SER A 102 -30.76 40.29 -12.49
CA SER A 102 -31.73 41.30 -12.04
C SER A 102 -32.95 41.32 -12.99
N PHE A 103 -34.04 40.69 -12.58
CA PHE A 103 -35.34 40.78 -13.26
C PHE A 103 -35.99 42.14 -12.96
N SER A 104 -35.78 43.13 -13.84
CA SER A 104 -36.53 44.38 -13.83
C SER A 104 -37.90 44.17 -14.48
N GLY A 105 -38.94 44.00 -13.68
CA GLY A 105 -40.32 43.95 -14.15
C GLY A 105 -40.77 45.35 -14.61
N SER A 106 -40.96 45.51 -15.93
CA SER A 106 -41.75 46.61 -16.47
C SER A 106 -43.23 46.21 -16.49
N SER A 107 -44.00 46.84 -15.60
CA SER A 107 -45.44 46.97 -15.75
C SER A 107 -45.71 48.00 -16.84
N ASP A 108 -46.52 47.65 -17.84
CA ASP A 108 -47.28 48.64 -18.59
C ASP A 108 -48.65 48.09 -18.97
N ASN A 109 -49.60 49.02 -18.92
CA ASN A 109 -51.05 48.89 -18.79
C ASN A 109 -51.77 48.83 -20.14
#